data_AF-A0A329L3S0-F1
#
_entry.id   AF-A0A329L3S0-F1
#
_cell.length_a   1.000
_cell.length_b   1.000
_cell.length_c   1.000
_cell.angle_alpha   90.00
_cell.angle_beta   90.00
_cell.angle_gamma   90.00
#
_symmetry.space_group_name_H-M   'P 1'
#
loop_
_entity.id
_entity.type
_entity.pdbx_description
1 polymer ?
#
loop_
_entity_poly.entity_id
_entity_poly.type
_entity_poly.pdbx_seq_one_letter_code
_entity_poly.pdbx_strand_id
1 'polypeptide(L)'
;MLKEELIERVREHRISISSNMIERYVEYGLIAGDRVSLGFYQGVVTHYAERTIDAIILIDKLKANRICKHQKDFIFILYWKGYPVQWNKLKARLIEFHNRIMNTLDEVAGYTAHPDYPEVIDDIAIDEAKKAPKTIGRPSKKFEEKQRIKAQENAKRLILISKFISDIILKGTISQEVFSLFTQQSNVELEPSADTILKSTNAWLQQMLWKNAVRHSVELDYQEAYELIQLLKNYWSDLETHFSSVYDIPFFGNNIKSLEDYFHIKFSTDKPSFYRYVLLVLISGGFRQQLIQFLSEPITREKWNQIIASLPSLLAHSTGEEVNIHE
;
A
#
# COMPACT_ATOMS: atom_id res chain seq x y z
N MET A 1 15.06 29.29 4.17
CA MET A 1 15.88 29.28 5.41
C MET A 1 17.23 28.63 5.15
N LEU A 2 18.29 29.14 5.77
CA LEU A 2 19.61 28.49 5.74
C LEU A 2 19.66 27.30 6.72
N LYS A 3 20.73 26.50 6.66
CA LYS A 3 20.89 25.32 7.52
C LYS A 3 20.97 25.70 9.00
N GLU A 4 21.71 26.75 9.33
CA GLU A 4 21.92 27.25 10.68
C GLU A 4 20.59 27.74 11.28
N GLU A 5 19.85 28.53 10.51
CA GLU A 5 18.50 29.00 10.85
C GLU A 5 17.53 27.83 11.06
N LEU A 6 17.56 26.81 10.18
CA LEU A 6 16.74 25.61 10.33
C LEU A 6 17.03 24.88 11.65
N ILE A 7 18.30 24.76 12.04
CA ILE A 7 18.70 24.12 13.31
C ILE A 7 18.17 24.90 14.51
N GLU A 8 18.28 26.24 14.48
CA GLU A 8 17.76 27.10 15.54
C GLU A 8 16.25 26.95 15.69
N ARG A 9 15.49 27.07 14.59
CA ARG A 9 14.03 26.91 14.58
C ARG A 9 13.59 25.54 15.07
N VAL A 10 14.27 24.46 14.67
CA VAL A 10 13.94 23.10 15.15
C VAL A 10 14.19 22.96 16.65
N ARG A 11 15.21 23.63 17.21
CA ARG A 11 15.50 23.60 18.65
C ARG A 11 14.41 24.31 19.48
N GLU A 12 13.71 25.29 18.91
CA GLU A 12 12.53 25.92 19.55
C GLU A 12 11.43 24.89 19.83
N HIS A 13 11.33 23.83 19.02
CA HIS A 13 10.43 22.69 19.23
C HIS A 13 10.97 21.62 20.19
N ARG A 14 12.06 21.92 20.93
CA ARG A 14 12.72 21.00 21.88
C ARG A 14 13.30 19.74 21.24
N ILE A 15 13.59 19.77 19.93
CA ILE A 15 14.22 18.66 19.22
C ILE A 15 15.72 18.91 19.15
N SER A 16 16.50 17.98 19.72
CA SER A 16 17.97 18.05 19.65
C SER A 16 18.45 17.60 18.27
N ILE A 17 18.81 18.58 17.42
CA ILE A 17 19.35 18.34 16.08
C ILE A 17 20.74 18.98 15.91
N SER A 18 21.62 18.25 15.22
CA SER A 18 22.98 18.69 14.86
C SER A 18 23.11 18.85 13.34
N SER A 19 24.15 19.58 12.89
CA SER A 19 24.45 19.72 11.45
C SER A 19 24.57 18.35 10.77
N ASN A 20 25.27 17.41 11.38
CA ASN A 20 25.44 16.05 10.84
C ASN A 20 24.11 15.30 10.73
N MET A 21 23.13 15.57 11.61
CA MET A 21 21.79 15.00 11.48
C MET A 21 21.03 15.58 10.30
N ILE A 22 21.14 16.90 10.06
CA ILE A 22 20.56 17.54 8.87
C ILE A 22 21.16 16.93 7.60
N GLU A 23 22.48 16.80 7.54
CA GLU A 23 23.18 16.18 6.41
C GLU A 23 22.72 14.74 6.18
N ARG A 24 22.54 13.95 7.24
CA ARG A 24 21.97 12.59 7.14
C ARG A 24 20.54 12.58 6.63
N TYR A 25 19.71 13.55 7.03
CA TYR A 25 18.33 13.66 6.55
C TYR A 25 18.30 14.01 5.05
N VAL A 26 19.20 14.90 4.60
CA VAL A 26 19.40 15.20 3.18
C VAL A 26 19.91 13.97 2.44
N GLU A 27 20.88 13.23 2.98
CA GLU A 27 21.45 12.02 2.38
C GLU A 27 20.38 10.94 2.13
N TYR A 28 19.50 10.76 3.12
CA TYR A 28 18.36 9.84 3.05
C TYR A 28 17.18 10.38 2.24
N GLY A 29 17.23 11.65 1.81
CA GLY A 29 16.17 12.31 1.05
C GLY A 29 14.92 12.67 1.85
N LEU A 30 15.01 12.67 3.18
CA LEU A 30 13.91 12.98 4.10
C LEU A 30 13.55 14.46 4.09
N ILE A 31 14.49 15.31 3.71
CA ILE A 31 14.29 16.75 3.51
C ILE A 31 14.92 17.15 2.17
N ALA A 32 14.28 18.09 1.48
CA ALA A 32 14.78 18.69 0.26
C ALA A 32 15.14 20.16 0.49
N GLY A 33 16.19 20.63 -0.18
CA GLY A 33 16.57 22.03 -0.18
C GLY A 33 16.98 22.46 -1.59
N ASP A 34 16.69 23.71 -1.91
CA ASP A 34 16.94 24.32 -3.20
C ASP A 34 18.36 24.89 -3.22
N ARG A 35 19.15 24.45 -4.19
CA ARG A 35 20.52 24.92 -4.37
C ARG A 35 20.51 26.19 -5.19
N VAL A 36 20.92 27.28 -4.57
CA VAL A 36 21.05 28.60 -5.20
C VAL A 36 22.54 28.88 -5.41
N SER A 37 22.92 29.12 -6.66
CA SER A 37 24.27 29.58 -7.00
C SER A 37 24.41 31.05 -6.61
N LEU A 38 25.45 31.39 -5.87
CA LEU A 38 25.81 32.77 -5.54
C LEU A 38 26.85 33.34 -6.53
N GLY A 39 27.12 32.63 -7.63
CA GLY A 39 28.12 33.02 -8.64
C GLY A 39 29.48 32.34 -8.44
N PHE A 40 30.38 32.57 -9.41
CA PHE A 40 31.61 31.78 -9.61
C PHE A 40 32.56 31.78 -8.39
N TYR A 41 32.58 32.85 -7.60
CA TYR A 41 33.46 33.00 -6.44
C TYR A 41 32.83 32.63 -5.09
N GLN A 42 31.49 32.60 -5.01
CA GLN A 42 30.76 32.49 -3.73
C GLN A 42 30.15 31.09 -3.52
N GLY A 43 30.15 30.25 -4.55
CA GLY A 43 29.73 28.85 -4.45
C GLY A 43 28.22 28.67 -4.46
N VAL A 44 27.76 27.55 -3.90
CA VAL A 44 26.36 27.13 -3.90
C VAL A 44 25.85 27.02 -2.47
N VAL A 45 24.72 27.65 -2.19
CA VAL A 45 24.05 27.59 -0.88
C VAL A 45 22.73 26.85 -1.01
N THR A 46 22.41 26.02 -0.02
CA THR A 46 21.15 25.27 0.02
C THR A 46 20.14 25.97 0.90
N HIS A 47 18.96 26.26 0.37
CA HIS A 47 17.84 26.86 1.07
C HIS A 47 16.77 25.80 1.36
N TYR A 48 16.29 25.76 2.60
CA TYR A 48 15.21 24.87 3.00
C TYR A 48 13.89 25.66 3.11
N ALA A 49 12.80 25.03 2.67
CA ALA A 49 11.46 25.55 2.87
C ALA A 49 11.04 25.49 4.34
N GLU A 50 10.12 26.36 4.78
CA GLU A 50 9.62 26.40 6.16
C GLU A 50 9.02 25.07 6.63
N ARG A 51 8.22 24.44 5.77
CA ARG A 51 7.64 23.09 5.97
C ARG A 51 8.66 21.98 6.25
N THR A 52 9.96 22.23 6.05
CA THR A 52 11.03 21.30 6.46
C THR A 52 11.11 21.15 7.97
N ILE A 53 10.73 22.18 8.74
CA ILE A 53 10.68 22.11 10.22
C ILE A 53 9.66 21.05 10.63
N ASP A 54 8.44 21.10 10.07
CA ASP A 54 7.38 20.13 10.34
C ASP A 54 7.78 18.70 9.94
N ALA A 55 8.48 18.55 8.80
CA ALA A 55 9.04 17.26 8.39
C ALA A 55 10.01 16.71 9.44
N ILE A 56 10.88 17.55 10.00
CA ILE A 56 11.83 17.16 11.05
C ILE A 56 11.11 16.79 12.36
N ILE A 57 10.07 17.54 12.73
CA ILE A 57 9.22 17.21 13.88
C ILE A 57 8.58 15.83 13.70
N LEU A 58 8.06 15.53 12.51
CA LEU A 58 7.49 14.22 12.22
C LEU A 58 8.57 13.12 12.25
N ILE A 59 9.77 13.35 11.71
CA ILE A 59 10.88 12.40 11.77
C ILE A 59 11.21 12.04 13.23
N ASP A 60 11.24 13.02 14.12
CA ASP A 60 11.52 12.79 15.54
C ASP A 60 10.46 11.92 16.21
N LYS A 61 9.17 12.22 15.97
CA LYS A 61 8.04 11.37 16.42
C LYS A 61 8.14 9.93 15.89
N LEU A 62 8.50 9.76 14.62
CA LEU A 62 8.63 8.45 13.99
C LEU A 62 9.77 7.62 14.58
N LYS A 63 10.89 8.27 14.98
CA LYS A 63 11.99 7.60 15.68
C LYS A 63 11.54 7.05 17.04
N ALA A 64 10.79 7.84 17.80
CA ALA A 64 10.29 7.43 19.12
C ALA A 64 9.36 6.21 19.03
N ASN A 65 8.48 6.18 18.02
CA ASN A 65 7.47 5.12 17.88
C ASN A 65 7.99 3.81 17.27
N ARG A 66 9.25 3.76 16.79
CA ARG A 66 9.89 2.57 16.18
C ARG A 66 9.06 1.88 15.08
N ILE A 67 8.20 2.65 14.38
CA ILE A 67 7.28 2.14 13.34
C ILE A 67 8.05 1.58 12.14
N CYS A 68 9.17 2.22 11.77
CA CYS A 68 10.07 1.70 10.72
C CYS A 68 11.32 1.10 11.34
N LYS A 69 11.75 -0.05 10.79
CA LYS A 69 13.05 -0.66 11.11
C LYS A 69 14.23 0.23 10.72
N HIS A 70 14.10 0.97 9.61
CA HIS A 70 15.17 1.81 9.08
C HIS A 70 14.71 3.26 8.91
N GLN A 71 15.54 4.22 9.36
CA GLN A 71 15.23 5.64 9.27
C GLN A 71 15.03 6.13 7.83
N LYS A 72 15.78 5.55 6.88
CA LYS A 72 15.63 5.83 5.44
C LYS A 72 14.21 5.59 4.91
N ASP A 73 13.44 4.73 5.56
CA ASP A 73 12.09 4.37 5.14
C ASP A 73 11.06 5.43 5.52
N PHE A 74 11.41 6.39 6.37
CA PHE A 74 10.54 7.53 6.69
C PHE A 74 10.21 8.37 5.45
N ILE A 75 11.03 8.30 4.39
CA ILE A 75 10.79 9.01 3.13
C ILE A 75 9.39 8.72 2.54
N PHE A 76 8.89 7.48 2.67
CA PHE A 76 7.57 7.11 2.17
C PHE A 76 6.44 7.73 3.00
N ILE A 77 6.61 7.81 4.33
CA ILE A 77 5.64 8.46 5.21
C ILE A 77 5.63 9.96 4.94
N LEU A 78 6.81 10.58 4.86
CA LEU A 78 6.97 12.01 4.61
C LEU A 78 6.34 12.40 3.27
N TYR A 79 6.65 11.64 2.21
CA TYR A 79 6.02 11.80 0.90
C TYR A 79 4.50 11.64 0.97
N TRP A 80 4.00 10.58 1.63
CA TRP A 80 2.57 10.34 1.76
C TRP A 80 1.84 11.48 2.48
N LYS A 81 2.48 12.11 3.46
CA LYS A 81 1.95 13.25 4.24
C LYS A 81 2.18 14.61 3.56
N GLY A 82 2.84 14.66 2.41
CA GLY A 82 3.02 15.90 1.63
C GLY A 82 4.24 16.74 1.96
N TYR A 83 5.19 16.19 2.72
CA TYR A 83 6.44 16.88 3.03
C TYR A 83 7.41 16.87 1.84
N PRO A 84 8.26 17.91 1.70
CA PRO A 84 9.24 17.97 0.63
C PRO A 84 10.32 16.90 0.83
N VAL A 85 10.29 15.87 0.00
CA VAL A 85 11.30 14.82 -0.06
C VAL A 85 12.07 14.90 -1.36
N GLN A 86 13.28 14.36 -1.40
CA GLN A 86 14.05 14.28 -2.64
C GLN A 86 13.53 13.12 -3.50
N TRP A 87 12.91 13.43 -4.63
CA TRP A 87 12.27 12.43 -5.49
C TRP A 87 13.24 11.35 -5.99
N ASN A 88 14.49 11.72 -6.29
CA ASN A 88 15.52 10.79 -6.76
C ASN A 88 15.91 9.77 -5.67
N LYS A 89 15.90 10.18 -4.39
CA LYS A 89 16.10 9.29 -3.24
C LYS A 89 14.88 8.41 -3.00
N LEU A 90 13.67 8.97 -3.13
CA LEU A 90 12.42 8.21 -3.06
C LEU A 90 12.38 7.12 -4.14
N LYS A 91 12.72 7.47 -5.39
CA LYS A 91 12.90 6.53 -6.51
C LYS A 91 13.89 5.42 -6.19
N ALA A 92 15.08 5.76 -5.70
CA ALA A 92 16.08 4.75 -5.34
C ALA A 92 15.56 3.76 -4.28
N ARG A 93 14.82 4.25 -3.27
CA ARG A 93 14.19 3.39 -2.27
C ARG A 93 13.04 2.56 -2.83
N LEU A 94 12.28 3.10 -3.78
CA LEU A 94 11.22 2.35 -4.45
C LEU A 94 11.81 1.21 -5.30
N ILE A 95 12.96 1.43 -5.96
CA ILE A 95 13.71 0.39 -6.67
C ILE A 95 14.22 -0.68 -5.70
N GLU A 96 14.82 -0.30 -4.56
CA GLU A 96 15.23 -1.27 -3.53
C GLU A 96 14.05 -2.13 -3.07
N PHE A 97 12.91 -1.51 -2.85
CA PHE A 97 11.68 -2.19 -2.44
C PHE A 97 11.16 -3.14 -3.53
N HIS A 98 11.08 -2.67 -4.77
CA HIS A 98 10.70 -3.48 -5.93
C HIS A 98 11.62 -4.70 -6.08
N ASN A 99 12.93 -4.51 -6.04
CA ASN A 99 13.90 -5.62 -6.15
C ASN A 99 13.71 -6.64 -5.02
N ARG A 100 13.42 -6.19 -3.79
CA ARG A 100 13.12 -7.11 -2.69
C ARG A 100 11.85 -7.92 -2.96
N ILE A 101 10.79 -7.29 -3.46
CA ILE A 101 9.56 -8.02 -3.85
C ILE A 101 9.91 -9.04 -4.94
N MET A 102 10.57 -8.61 -6.01
CA MET A 102 10.94 -9.48 -7.12
C MET A 102 11.75 -10.69 -6.66
N ASN A 103 12.79 -10.48 -5.85
CA ASN A 103 13.59 -11.58 -5.33
C ASN A 103 12.75 -12.56 -4.51
N THR A 104 11.83 -12.06 -3.67
CA THR A 104 10.91 -12.93 -2.92
C THR A 104 9.94 -13.68 -3.84
N LEU A 105 9.43 -13.02 -4.89
CA LEU A 105 8.57 -13.68 -5.87
C LEU A 105 9.32 -14.73 -6.70
N ASP A 106 10.57 -14.46 -7.07
CA ASP A 106 11.46 -15.39 -7.78
C ASP A 106 11.80 -16.60 -6.90
N GLU A 107 12.08 -16.39 -5.61
CA GLU A 107 12.28 -17.47 -4.63
C GLU A 107 11.03 -18.36 -4.56
N VAL A 108 9.85 -17.77 -4.37
CA VAL A 108 8.56 -18.50 -4.32
C VAL A 108 8.31 -19.25 -5.63
N ALA A 109 8.52 -18.60 -6.78
CA ALA A 109 8.35 -19.21 -8.10
C ALA A 109 9.31 -20.41 -8.29
N GLY A 110 10.55 -20.29 -7.80
CA GLY A 110 11.53 -21.38 -7.80
C GLY A 110 11.08 -22.58 -6.97
N TYR A 111 10.49 -22.35 -5.79
CA TYR A 111 9.93 -23.43 -4.96
C TYR A 111 8.71 -24.10 -5.63
N THR A 112 7.84 -23.33 -6.28
CA THR A 112 6.65 -23.86 -6.96
C THR A 112 6.93 -24.65 -8.23
N ALA A 113 8.07 -24.40 -8.87
CA ALA A 113 8.49 -25.13 -10.08
C ALA A 113 9.08 -26.52 -9.76
N HIS A 114 9.27 -26.85 -8.47
CA HIS A 114 9.79 -28.15 -8.06
C HIS A 114 8.76 -29.27 -8.30
N PRO A 115 9.15 -30.44 -8.85
CA PRO A 115 8.24 -31.55 -9.14
C PRO A 115 7.41 -32.02 -7.94
N ASP A 116 7.99 -31.94 -6.74
CA ASP A 116 7.39 -32.43 -5.49
C ASP A 116 6.44 -31.42 -4.83
N TYR A 117 6.29 -30.21 -5.37
CA TYR A 117 5.45 -29.15 -4.80
C TYR A 117 3.98 -29.57 -4.52
N PRO A 118 3.32 -30.42 -5.33
CA PRO A 118 1.99 -30.94 -5.01
C PRO A 118 1.93 -31.84 -3.77
N GLU A 119 3.02 -32.51 -3.41
CA GLU A 119 3.09 -33.41 -2.24
C GLU A 119 3.30 -32.63 -0.93
N VAL A 120 3.90 -31.43 -1.02
CA VAL A 120 4.16 -30.53 0.11
C VAL A 120 2.85 -29.93 0.69
N ILE A 121 1.72 -30.04 -0.01
CA ILE A 121 0.42 -29.45 0.37
C ILE A 121 -0.11 -30.04 1.67
N ASP A 122 -0.12 -31.38 1.75
CA ASP A 122 -0.59 -32.09 2.94
C ASP A 122 0.39 -31.88 4.09
N ASP A 123 1.68 -31.84 3.81
CA ASP A 123 2.72 -31.57 4.82
C ASP A 123 2.60 -30.16 5.40
N ILE A 124 2.39 -29.12 4.58
CA ILE A 124 2.16 -27.74 5.05
C ILE A 124 0.86 -27.66 5.86
N ALA A 125 -0.22 -28.26 5.38
CA ALA A 125 -1.51 -28.26 6.09
C ALA A 125 -1.41 -28.98 7.45
N ILE A 126 -0.68 -30.09 7.50
CA ILE A 126 -0.39 -30.84 8.73
C ILE A 126 0.49 -30.02 9.67
N ASP A 127 1.51 -29.32 9.17
CA ASP A 127 2.40 -28.49 9.98
C ASP A 127 1.72 -27.23 10.52
N GLU A 128 0.87 -26.56 9.73
CA GLU A 128 0.03 -25.46 10.21
C GLU A 128 -0.96 -25.92 11.28
N ALA A 129 -1.62 -27.07 11.08
CA ALA A 129 -2.53 -27.64 12.07
C ALA A 129 -1.82 -27.95 13.39
N LYS A 130 -0.56 -28.45 13.34
CA LYS A 130 0.27 -28.72 14.52
C LYS A 130 0.71 -27.45 15.27
N LYS A 131 0.86 -26.31 14.56
CA LYS A 131 1.30 -25.02 15.11
C LYS A 131 0.15 -24.22 15.73
N ALA A 132 -1.11 -24.62 15.51
CA ALA A 132 -2.27 -23.94 16.08
C ALA A 132 -2.22 -23.95 17.63
N PRO A 133 -2.64 -22.86 18.29
CA PRO A 133 -2.64 -22.78 19.75
C PRO A 133 -3.47 -23.92 20.34
N LYS A 134 -2.83 -24.73 21.19
CA LYS A 134 -3.49 -25.83 21.90
C LYS A 134 -4.48 -25.24 22.90
N THR A 135 -5.73 -25.66 22.82
CA THR A 135 -6.73 -25.35 23.85
C THR A 135 -6.27 -25.96 25.18
N ILE A 136 -6.46 -25.24 26.28
CA ILE A 136 -6.14 -25.74 27.62
C ILE A 136 -7.11 -26.90 27.93
N GLY A 137 -6.58 -28.11 28.10
CA GLY A 137 -7.36 -29.33 28.28
C GLY A 137 -7.34 -30.26 27.06
N ARG A 138 -8.14 -31.34 27.09
CA ARG A 138 -8.24 -32.28 25.96
C ARG A 138 -9.13 -31.65 24.87
N PRO A 139 -8.62 -31.43 23.65
CA PRO A 139 -9.44 -30.89 22.57
C PRO A 139 -10.60 -31.83 22.26
N SER A 140 -11.77 -31.27 21.95
CA SER A 140 -12.88 -32.08 21.43
C SER A 140 -12.60 -32.49 19.99
N LYS A 141 -13.02 -33.69 19.57
CA LYS A 141 -12.87 -34.16 18.17
C LYS A 141 -13.41 -33.16 17.15
N LYS A 142 -14.52 -32.45 17.48
CA LYS A 142 -15.10 -31.40 16.63
C LYS A 142 -14.18 -30.17 16.48
N PHE A 143 -13.42 -29.82 17.52
CA PHE A 143 -12.49 -28.70 17.48
C PHE A 143 -11.24 -29.03 16.64
N GLU A 144 -10.70 -30.24 16.78
CA GLU A 144 -9.59 -30.74 15.97
C GLU A 144 -9.96 -30.82 14.48
N GLU A 145 -11.14 -31.34 14.16
CA GLU A 145 -11.67 -31.39 12.80
C GLU A 145 -11.79 -29.97 12.20
N LYS A 146 -12.33 -29.01 12.97
CA LYS A 146 -12.47 -27.61 12.53
C LYS A 146 -11.12 -26.91 12.32
N GLN A 147 -10.13 -27.17 13.18
CA GLN A 147 -8.77 -26.67 12.97
C GLN A 147 -8.11 -27.29 11.74
N ARG A 148 -8.29 -28.59 11.52
CA ARG A 148 -7.75 -29.29 10.34
C ARG A 148 -8.34 -28.73 9.04
N ILE A 149 -9.65 -28.54 8.99
CA ILE A 149 -10.33 -27.95 7.82
C ILE A 149 -9.78 -26.53 7.55
N LYS A 150 -9.66 -25.70 8.59
CA LYS A 150 -9.11 -24.34 8.46
C LYS A 150 -7.66 -24.33 7.98
N ALA A 151 -6.82 -25.25 8.47
CA ALA A 151 -5.44 -25.39 8.04
C ALA A 151 -5.35 -25.87 6.58
N GLN A 152 -6.22 -26.79 6.15
CA GLN A 152 -6.30 -27.23 4.75
C GLN A 152 -6.76 -26.09 3.82
N GLU A 153 -7.72 -25.27 4.23
CA GLU A 153 -8.16 -24.09 3.49
C GLU A 153 -7.04 -23.05 3.36
N ASN A 154 -6.31 -22.77 4.44
CA ASN A 154 -5.15 -21.88 4.43
C ASN A 154 -4.03 -22.39 3.52
N ALA A 155 -3.68 -23.68 3.61
CA ALA A 155 -2.67 -24.29 2.74
C ALA A 155 -3.06 -24.16 1.26
N LYS A 156 -4.30 -24.51 0.91
CA LYS A 156 -4.84 -24.34 -0.46
C LYS A 156 -4.72 -22.90 -0.97
N ARG A 157 -4.99 -21.91 -0.12
CA ARG A 157 -4.83 -20.49 -0.44
C ARG A 157 -3.37 -20.11 -0.68
N LEU A 158 -2.46 -20.54 0.18
CA LEU A 158 -1.02 -20.28 0.02
C LEU A 158 -0.51 -20.85 -1.30
N ILE A 159 -0.95 -22.05 -1.67
CA ILE A 159 -0.57 -22.69 -2.93
C ILE A 159 -1.12 -21.92 -4.13
N LEU A 160 -2.37 -21.48 -4.05
CA LEU A 160 -2.98 -20.68 -5.10
C LEU A 160 -2.23 -19.36 -5.31
N ILE A 161 -1.88 -18.68 -4.22
CA ILE A 161 -1.05 -17.46 -4.25
C ILE A 161 0.32 -17.77 -4.86
N SER A 162 0.98 -18.85 -4.45
CA SER A 162 2.27 -19.24 -5.00
C SER A 162 2.20 -19.60 -6.49
N LYS A 163 1.13 -20.29 -6.92
CA LYS A 163 0.86 -20.55 -8.35
C LYS A 163 0.62 -19.25 -9.13
N PHE A 164 -0.15 -18.33 -8.56
CA PHE A 164 -0.40 -17.02 -9.14
C PHE A 164 0.92 -16.23 -9.32
N ILE A 165 1.79 -16.25 -8.31
CA ILE A 165 3.13 -15.66 -8.36
C ILE A 165 3.97 -16.34 -9.44
N SER A 166 4.00 -17.67 -9.48
CA SER A 166 4.76 -18.44 -10.47
C SER A 166 4.29 -18.16 -11.90
N ASP A 167 2.99 -18.07 -12.13
CA ASP A 167 2.39 -17.74 -13.42
C ASP A 167 2.85 -16.34 -13.87
N ILE A 168 2.83 -15.35 -12.97
CA ILE A 168 3.32 -13.99 -13.25
C ILE A 168 4.82 -13.98 -13.57
N ILE A 169 5.64 -14.64 -12.75
CA ILE A 169 7.10 -14.57 -12.85
C ILE A 169 7.64 -15.39 -14.02
N LEU A 170 7.16 -16.63 -14.19
CA LEU A 170 7.70 -17.56 -15.19
C LEU A 170 7.01 -17.42 -16.55
N LYS A 171 5.70 -17.15 -16.58
CA LYS A 171 4.89 -17.13 -17.81
C LYS A 171 4.52 -15.72 -18.25
N GLY A 172 4.70 -14.71 -17.39
CA GLY A 172 4.27 -13.33 -17.66
C GLY A 172 2.76 -13.16 -17.82
N THR A 173 1.97 -14.18 -17.46
CA THR A 173 0.51 -14.23 -17.59
C THR A 173 -0.08 -15.15 -16.53
N ILE A 174 -1.24 -14.78 -16.02
CA ILE A 174 -2.05 -15.58 -15.10
C ILE A 174 -2.98 -16.47 -15.94
N SER A 175 -3.00 -17.76 -15.65
CA SER A 175 -3.93 -18.70 -16.28
C SER A 175 -5.38 -18.48 -15.82
N GLN A 176 -6.35 -18.76 -16.69
CA GLN A 176 -7.78 -18.62 -16.37
C GLN A 176 -8.19 -19.46 -15.15
N GLU A 177 -7.64 -20.69 -15.03
CA GLU A 177 -7.91 -21.59 -13.91
C GLU A 177 -7.47 -20.98 -12.58
N VAL A 178 -6.24 -20.47 -12.51
CA VAL A 178 -5.69 -19.84 -11.31
C VAL A 178 -6.44 -18.55 -10.98
N PHE A 179 -6.79 -17.75 -11.98
CA PHE A 179 -7.58 -16.52 -11.79
C PHE A 179 -8.98 -16.83 -11.23
N SER A 180 -9.67 -17.83 -11.80
CA SER A 180 -11.02 -18.23 -11.37
C SER A 180 -11.03 -18.81 -9.96
N LEU A 181 -10.03 -19.61 -9.60
CA LEU A 181 -9.87 -20.13 -8.24
C LEU A 181 -9.61 -19.00 -7.23
N PHE A 182 -8.80 -18.00 -7.61
CA PHE A 182 -8.44 -16.89 -6.73
C PHE A 182 -9.66 -16.03 -6.41
N THR A 183 -10.48 -15.76 -7.42
CA THR A 183 -11.66 -14.90 -7.30
C THR A 183 -12.78 -15.59 -6.51
N GLN A 184 -13.01 -16.88 -6.76
CA GLN A 184 -13.91 -17.72 -5.97
C GLN A 184 -13.51 -17.76 -4.48
N GLN A 185 -12.22 -17.92 -4.18
CA GLN A 185 -11.76 -17.97 -2.78
C GLN A 185 -11.76 -16.61 -2.06
N SER A 186 -11.80 -15.52 -2.82
CA SER A 186 -11.81 -14.15 -2.28
C SER A 186 -13.24 -13.62 -2.04
N ASN A 187 -14.28 -14.41 -2.29
CA ASN A 187 -15.69 -14.00 -2.26
C ASN A 187 -15.97 -12.73 -3.08
N VAL A 188 -15.19 -12.49 -4.14
CA VAL A 188 -15.47 -11.40 -5.07
C VAL A 188 -16.46 -11.96 -6.09
N GLU A 189 -17.73 -11.55 -5.99
CA GLU A 189 -18.72 -11.81 -7.05
C GLU A 189 -18.24 -11.12 -8.33
N LEU A 190 -17.61 -11.90 -9.20
CA LEU A 190 -17.26 -11.42 -10.52
C LEU A 190 -18.47 -11.58 -11.43
N GLU A 191 -19.06 -10.44 -11.78
CA GLU A 191 -19.93 -10.27 -12.94
C GLU A 191 -19.30 -10.86 -14.23
N PRO A 192 -20.08 -11.03 -15.31
CA PRO A 192 -19.64 -11.63 -16.59
C PRO A 192 -18.41 -10.98 -17.27
N SER A 193 -17.81 -9.94 -16.68
CA SER A 193 -16.60 -9.26 -17.12
C SER A 193 -15.28 -9.90 -16.65
N ALA A 194 -15.28 -11.02 -15.92
CA ALA A 194 -14.07 -11.69 -15.41
C ALA A 194 -12.98 -11.91 -16.48
N ASP A 195 -13.38 -12.37 -17.67
CA ASP A 195 -12.46 -12.60 -18.80
C ASP A 195 -11.86 -11.30 -19.34
N THR A 196 -12.62 -10.21 -19.31
CA THR A 196 -12.14 -8.89 -19.74
C THR A 196 -11.11 -8.32 -18.76
N ILE A 197 -11.33 -8.55 -17.46
CA ILE A 197 -10.40 -8.18 -16.40
C ILE A 197 -9.10 -8.97 -16.57
N LEU A 198 -9.17 -10.30 -16.65
CA LEU A 198 -7.98 -11.13 -16.82
C LEU A 198 -7.20 -10.77 -18.08
N LYS A 199 -7.88 -10.54 -19.21
CA LYS A 199 -7.23 -10.13 -20.46
C LYS A 199 -6.49 -8.80 -20.29
N SER A 200 -7.10 -7.83 -19.64
CA SER A 200 -6.48 -6.53 -19.35
C SER A 200 -5.30 -6.66 -18.40
N THR A 201 -5.43 -7.46 -17.34
CA THR A 201 -4.35 -7.76 -16.38
C THR A 201 -3.18 -8.46 -17.05
N ASN A 202 -3.43 -9.47 -17.88
CA ASN A 202 -2.38 -10.19 -18.60
C ASN A 202 -1.68 -9.31 -19.64
N ALA A 203 -2.42 -8.46 -20.34
CA ALA A 203 -1.82 -7.47 -21.24
C ALA A 203 -0.89 -6.52 -20.46
N TRP A 204 -1.32 -6.05 -19.28
CA TRP A 204 -0.50 -5.21 -18.42
C TRP A 204 0.76 -5.93 -17.89
N LEU A 205 0.63 -7.19 -17.45
CA LEU A 205 1.75 -8.02 -16.98
C LEU A 205 2.78 -8.26 -18.09
N GLN A 206 2.33 -8.63 -19.29
CA GLN A 206 3.20 -8.89 -20.44
C GLN A 206 3.99 -7.67 -20.91
N GLN A 207 3.47 -6.46 -20.69
CA GLN A 207 4.19 -5.24 -21.04
C GLN A 207 5.43 -5.01 -20.14
N MET A 208 5.68 -5.83 -19.10
CA MET A 208 6.82 -5.73 -18.19
C MET A 208 6.99 -4.31 -17.60
N LEU A 209 5.90 -3.53 -17.57
CA LEU A 209 5.90 -2.11 -17.21
C LEU A 209 6.46 -1.93 -15.81
N TRP A 210 6.02 -2.74 -14.86
CA TRP A 210 6.50 -2.74 -13.48
C TRP A 210 8.03 -2.79 -13.31
N LYS A 211 8.75 -3.63 -14.06
CA LYS A 211 10.21 -3.79 -13.91
C LYS A 211 11.00 -2.56 -14.37
N ASN A 212 10.55 -1.90 -15.43
CA ASN A 212 11.25 -0.76 -16.03
C ASN A 212 10.65 0.61 -15.67
N ALA A 213 9.37 0.68 -15.30
CA ALA A 213 8.65 1.93 -15.06
C ALA A 213 9.30 2.72 -13.92
N VAL A 214 9.57 2.08 -12.77
CA VAL A 214 10.22 2.76 -11.65
C VAL A 214 11.64 3.22 -12.02
N ARG A 215 12.36 2.47 -12.85
CA ARG A 215 13.72 2.83 -13.26
C ARG A 215 13.74 4.04 -14.19
N HIS A 216 12.76 4.16 -15.08
CA HIS A 216 12.66 5.25 -16.06
C HIS A 216 11.78 6.41 -15.58
N SER A 217 11.09 6.27 -14.44
CA SER A 217 10.24 7.33 -13.90
C SER A 217 11.04 8.61 -13.62
N VAL A 218 10.45 9.75 -13.94
CA VAL A 218 10.97 11.11 -13.72
C VAL A 218 10.23 11.79 -12.58
N GLU A 219 10.66 12.99 -12.19
CA GLU A 219 10.04 13.76 -11.10
C GLU A 219 8.54 13.97 -11.29
N LEU A 220 8.09 14.25 -12.52
CA LEU A 220 6.69 14.44 -12.86
C LEU A 220 5.83 13.23 -12.44
N ASP A 221 6.33 12.01 -12.60
CA ASP A 221 5.58 10.80 -12.21
C ASP A 221 5.30 10.75 -10.71
N TYR A 222 6.22 11.25 -9.88
CA TYR A 222 6.04 11.34 -8.43
C TYR A 222 5.15 12.52 -8.03
N GLN A 223 5.13 13.60 -8.82
CA GLN A 223 4.20 14.70 -8.60
C GLN A 223 2.76 14.25 -8.90
N GLU A 224 2.54 13.64 -10.06
CA GLU A 224 1.24 13.07 -10.45
C GLU A 224 0.78 11.98 -9.48
N ALA A 225 1.67 11.07 -9.07
CA ALA A 225 1.31 10.04 -8.09
C ALA A 225 0.86 10.66 -6.76
N TYR A 226 1.51 11.75 -6.32
CA TYR A 226 1.11 12.44 -5.11
C TYR A 226 -0.23 13.16 -5.28
N GLU A 227 -0.45 13.84 -6.39
CA GLU A 227 -1.72 14.49 -6.72
C GLU A 227 -2.88 13.48 -6.71
N LEU A 228 -2.71 12.34 -7.37
CA LEU A 228 -3.70 11.27 -7.36
C LEU A 228 -3.96 10.73 -5.94
N ILE A 229 -2.92 10.55 -5.12
CA ILE A 229 -3.08 10.16 -3.71
C ILE A 229 -3.93 11.18 -2.95
N GLN A 230 -3.74 12.48 -3.18
CA GLN A 230 -4.53 13.53 -2.53
C GLN A 230 -5.98 13.53 -3.01
N LEU A 231 -6.22 13.39 -4.31
CA LEU A 231 -7.57 13.25 -4.85
C LEU A 231 -8.27 12.05 -4.19
N LEU A 232 -7.65 10.87 -4.18
CA LEU A 232 -8.23 9.68 -3.55
C LEU A 232 -8.52 9.88 -2.07
N LYS A 233 -7.64 10.56 -1.32
CA LYS A 233 -7.90 10.93 0.08
C LYS A 233 -9.09 11.87 0.24
N ASN A 234 -9.27 12.83 -0.66
CA ASN A 234 -10.40 13.75 -0.62
C ASN A 234 -11.73 13.01 -0.87
N TYR A 235 -11.75 12.12 -1.87
CA TYR A 235 -12.91 11.25 -2.13
C TYR A 235 -13.21 10.34 -0.93
N TRP A 236 -12.17 9.82 -0.29
CA TRP A 236 -12.31 9.02 0.92
C TRP A 236 -12.82 9.82 2.12
N SER A 237 -12.35 11.06 2.32
CA SER A 237 -12.82 11.91 3.41
C SER A 237 -14.31 12.25 3.28
N ASP A 238 -14.85 12.31 2.06
CA ASP A 238 -16.29 12.51 1.88
C ASP A 238 -17.07 11.34 2.48
N LEU A 239 -16.59 10.10 2.28
CA LEU A 239 -17.20 8.92 2.92
C LEU A 239 -17.09 9.00 4.44
N GLU A 240 -15.90 9.28 4.98
CA GLU A 240 -15.71 9.38 6.43
C GLU A 240 -16.57 10.47 7.08
N THR A 241 -16.92 11.51 6.34
CA THR A 241 -17.82 12.57 6.85
C THR A 241 -19.26 12.09 6.96
N HIS A 242 -19.68 11.14 6.12
CA HIS A 242 -21.05 10.60 6.10
C HIS A 242 -21.23 9.34 6.97
N PHE A 243 -20.13 8.72 7.39
CA PHE A 243 -20.15 7.49 8.20
C PHE A 243 -19.26 7.63 9.44
N SER A 244 -19.81 7.37 10.62
CA SER A 244 -19.12 7.48 11.92
C SER A 244 -17.84 6.64 12.03
N SER A 245 -17.75 5.55 11.25
CA SER A 245 -16.57 4.70 11.16
C SER A 245 -16.34 4.21 9.73
N VAL A 246 -15.08 3.97 9.37
CA VAL A 246 -14.68 3.27 8.13
C VAL A 246 -15.31 1.88 8.04
N TYR A 247 -15.56 1.23 9.18
CA TYR A 247 -16.20 -0.08 9.23
C TYR A 247 -17.73 -0.03 9.02
N ASP A 248 -18.33 1.16 9.13
CA ASP A 248 -19.76 1.37 8.95
C ASP A 248 -20.09 1.72 7.49
N ILE A 249 -19.06 1.95 6.65
CA ILE A 249 -19.24 2.22 5.22
C ILE A 249 -19.83 0.96 4.56
N PRO A 250 -21.01 1.05 3.92
CA PRO A 250 -21.66 -0.09 3.29
C PRO A 250 -20.77 -0.68 2.18
N PHE A 251 -20.81 -2.01 1.99
CA PHE A 251 -19.97 -2.79 1.05
C PHE A 251 -18.46 -2.81 1.37
N PHE A 252 -17.89 -1.74 1.89
CA PHE A 252 -16.45 -1.61 2.14
C PHE A 252 -16.08 -2.03 3.57
N GLY A 253 -16.88 -1.67 4.57
CA GLY A 253 -16.53 -1.85 5.98
C GLY A 253 -16.28 -3.31 6.39
N ASN A 254 -17.16 -4.22 5.96
CA ASN A 254 -16.99 -5.67 6.21
C ASN A 254 -15.78 -6.25 5.48
N ASN A 255 -15.52 -5.78 4.25
CA ASN A 255 -14.36 -6.21 3.47
C ASN A 255 -13.06 -5.68 4.10
N ILE A 256 -13.03 -4.42 4.52
CA ILE A 256 -11.92 -3.82 5.24
C ILE A 256 -11.67 -4.60 6.53
N LYS A 257 -12.69 -4.81 7.37
CA LYS A 257 -12.57 -5.58 8.61
C LYS A 257 -12.04 -7.00 8.36
N SER A 258 -12.56 -7.69 7.34
CA SER A 258 -12.10 -9.03 6.96
C SER A 258 -10.64 -9.03 6.51
N LEU A 259 -10.22 -8.03 5.74
CA LEU A 259 -8.83 -7.85 5.32
C LEU A 259 -7.93 -7.52 6.52
N GLU A 260 -8.40 -6.67 7.44
CA GLU A 260 -7.65 -6.31 8.64
C GLU A 260 -7.42 -7.52 9.55
N ASP A 261 -8.48 -8.29 9.78
CA ASP A 261 -8.44 -9.52 10.57
C ASP A 261 -7.53 -10.58 9.92
N TYR A 262 -7.59 -10.70 8.58
CA TYR A 262 -6.81 -11.68 7.83
C TYR A 262 -5.32 -11.35 7.78
N PHE A 263 -4.96 -10.10 7.48
CA PHE A 263 -3.56 -9.69 7.38
C PHE A 263 -2.98 -9.26 8.73
N HIS A 264 -3.79 -9.16 9.79
CA HIS A 264 -3.43 -8.51 11.06
C HIS A 264 -2.91 -7.08 10.83
N ILE A 265 -3.55 -6.37 9.89
CA ILE A 265 -3.19 -5.02 9.49
C ILE A 265 -4.39 -4.11 9.71
N LYS A 266 -4.29 -3.13 10.61
CA LYS A 266 -5.25 -2.03 10.61
C LYS A 266 -5.05 -1.18 9.36
N PHE A 267 -6.08 -1.08 8.53
CA PHE A 267 -6.16 -0.29 7.30
C PHE A 267 -5.89 1.19 7.57
N SER A 268 -6.34 1.68 8.73
CA SER A 268 -6.12 3.06 9.21
C SER A 268 -4.75 3.30 9.86
N THR A 269 -3.91 2.28 10.03
CA THR A 269 -2.56 2.52 10.57
C THR A 269 -1.61 2.98 9.47
N ASP A 270 -0.87 4.06 9.75
CA ASP A 270 0.21 4.57 8.90
C ASP A 270 1.30 3.49 8.71
N LYS A 271 1.06 2.51 7.83
CA LYS A 271 1.99 1.41 7.57
C LYS A 271 2.91 1.78 6.41
N PRO A 272 4.23 1.88 6.65
CA PRO A 272 5.18 2.24 5.61
C PRO A 272 5.18 1.25 4.43
N SER A 273 4.85 -0.02 4.66
CA SER A 273 4.74 -1.03 3.61
C SER A 273 3.60 -0.68 2.64
N PHE A 274 2.44 -0.28 3.15
CA PHE A 274 1.29 0.10 2.32
C PHE A 274 1.63 1.26 1.39
N TYR A 275 2.25 2.32 1.90
CA TYR A 275 2.64 3.47 1.09
C TYR A 275 3.62 3.11 -0.03
N ARG A 276 4.57 2.21 0.26
CA ARG A 276 5.51 1.71 -0.76
C ARG A 276 4.77 0.96 -1.86
N TYR A 277 3.83 0.09 -1.50
CA TYR A 277 3.03 -0.67 -2.46
C TYR A 277 2.16 0.24 -3.31
N VAL A 278 1.42 1.16 -2.70
CA VAL A 278 0.58 2.12 -3.44
C VAL A 278 1.43 2.93 -4.42
N LEU A 279 2.54 3.51 -3.96
CA LEU A 279 3.42 4.27 -4.83
C LEU A 279 4.02 3.41 -5.96
N LEU A 280 4.41 2.17 -5.67
CA LEU A 280 4.90 1.24 -6.69
C LEU A 280 3.87 0.98 -7.78
N VAL A 281 2.61 0.70 -7.39
CA VAL A 281 1.49 0.44 -8.30
C VAL A 281 1.19 1.69 -9.11
N LEU A 282 1.12 2.86 -8.47
CA LEU A 282 0.86 4.11 -9.16
C LEU A 282 1.94 4.40 -10.19
N ILE A 283 3.23 4.30 -9.84
CA ILE A 283 4.34 4.55 -10.77
C ILE A 283 4.36 3.54 -11.91
N SER A 284 4.13 2.25 -11.60
CA SER A 284 4.18 1.15 -12.58
C SER A 284 2.95 1.03 -13.47
N GLY A 285 1.81 1.57 -13.03
CA GLY A 285 0.52 1.35 -13.66
C GLY A 285 0.27 2.16 -14.93
N GLY A 286 0.97 3.29 -15.12
CA GLY A 286 0.82 4.14 -16.31
C GLY A 286 -0.55 4.83 -16.45
N PHE A 287 -1.46 4.66 -15.50
CA PHE A 287 -2.84 5.19 -15.54
C PHE A 287 -3.04 6.50 -14.74
N ARG A 288 -1.98 7.05 -14.13
CA ARG A 288 -2.09 8.16 -13.16
C ARG A 288 -2.79 9.38 -13.75
N GLN A 289 -2.33 9.88 -14.90
CA GLN A 289 -2.93 11.05 -15.55
C GLN A 289 -4.39 10.84 -15.93
N GLN A 290 -4.73 9.65 -16.45
CA GLN A 290 -6.10 9.31 -16.83
C GLN A 290 -7.02 9.32 -15.60
N LEU A 291 -6.56 8.77 -14.47
CA LEU A 291 -7.31 8.81 -13.22
C LEU A 291 -7.41 10.22 -12.64
N ILE A 292 -6.35 11.02 -12.69
CA ILE A 292 -6.38 12.43 -12.24
C ILE A 292 -7.42 13.21 -13.03
N GLN A 293 -7.39 13.10 -14.37
CA GLN A 293 -8.35 13.76 -15.25
C GLN A 293 -9.78 13.34 -14.91
N PHE A 294 -10.04 12.04 -14.88
CA PHE A 294 -11.36 11.49 -14.56
C PHE A 294 -11.87 11.92 -13.18
N LEU A 295 -11.04 11.82 -12.13
CA LEU A 295 -11.42 12.17 -10.75
C LEU A 295 -11.51 13.68 -10.51
N SER A 296 -10.91 14.49 -11.37
CA SER A 296 -10.99 15.96 -11.29
C SER A 296 -12.21 16.53 -12.03
N GLU A 297 -12.91 15.72 -12.82
CA GLU A 297 -14.12 16.16 -13.50
C GLU A 297 -15.26 16.47 -12.49
N PRO A 298 -15.93 17.63 -12.62
CA PRO A 298 -17.05 17.99 -11.74
C PRO A 298 -18.16 16.93 -11.74
N ILE A 299 -18.43 16.32 -12.90
CA ILE A 299 -19.44 15.28 -13.06
C ILE A 299 -19.09 14.04 -12.24
N THR A 300 -17.81 13.65 -12.19
CA THR A 300 -17.35 12.51 -11.38
C THR A 300 -17.59 12.78 -9.89
N ARG A 301 -17.30 14.00 -9.45
CA ARG A 301 -17.54 14.43 -8.06
C ARG A 301 -19.03 14.46 -7.72
N GLU A 302 -19.86 14.97 -8.63
CA GLU A 302 -21.32 14.98 -8.47
C GLU A 302 -21.87 13.56 -8.33
N LYS A 303 -21.50 12.66 -9.24
CA LYS A 303 -21.89 11.24 -9.20
C LYS A 303 -21.43 10.56 -7.93
N TRP A 304 -20.21 10.85 -7.46
CA TRP A 304 -19.71 10.31 -6.20
C TRP A 304 -20.58 10.73 -5.02
N ASN A 305 -20.93 12.01 -4.92
CA ASN A 305 -21.82 12.50 -3.87
C ASN A 305 -23.22 11.87 -3.94
N GLN A 306 -23.76 11.65 -5.15
CA GLN A 306 -25.01 10.92 -5.35
C GLN A 306 -24.91 9.47 -4.88
N ILE A 307 -23.79 8.79 -5.13
CA ILE A 307 -23.52 7.44 -4.60
C ILE A 307 -23.51 7.48 -3.08
N ILE A 308 -22.75 8.39 -2.46
CA ILE A 308 -22.68 8.50 -1.00
C ILE A 308 -24.07 8.73 -0.39
N ALA A 309 -24.85 9.65 -0.95
CA ALA A 309 -26.20 9.95 -0.47
C ALA A 309 -27.19 8.78 -0.63
N SER A 310 -26.97 7.89 -1.60
CA SER A 310 -27.81 6.71 -1.84
C SER A 310 -27.39 5.46 -1.07
N LEU A 311 -26.16 5.42 -0.52
CA LEU A 311 -25.66 4.27 0.23
C LEU A 311 -26.55 3.88 1.44
N PRO A 312 -27.06 4.82 2.26
CA PRO A 312 -27.96 4.46 3.38
C PRO A 312 -29.29 3.84 2.93
N SER A 313 -29.89 4.35 1.85
CA SER A 313 -31.18 3.87 1.34
C SER A 313 -31.07 2.52 0.61
N LEU A 314 -29.93 2.25 -0.03
CA LEU A 314 -29.61 0.94 -0.62
C LEU A 314 -29.47 -0.16 0.45
N LEU A 315 -28.99 0.18 1.65
CA LEU A 315 -28.99 -0.74 2.78
C LEU A 315 -30.40 -1.02 3.29
N ALA A 316 -31.23 0.00 3.51
CA ALA A 316 -32.60 -0.19 3.99
C ALA A 316 -33.44 -1.10 3.07
N HIS A 317 -33.20 -1.05 1.76
CA HIS A 317 -33.89 -1.91 0.78
C HIS A 317 -33.34 -3.36 0.73
N SER A 318 -32.10 -3.59 1.18
CA SER A 318 -31.46 -4.92 1.15
C SER A 318 -31.52 -5.66 2.49
N THR A 319 -31.60 -4.94 3.61
CA THR A 319 -31.66 -5.53 4.96
C THR A 319 -33.02 -5.40 5.64
N GLY A 320 -33.91 -4.52 5.15
CA GLY A 320 -35.23 -4.27 5.76
C GLY A 320 -35.19 -3.50 7.08
N GLU A 321 -34.00 -3.04 7.53
CA GLU A 321 -33.85 -2.21 8.73
C GLU A 321 -33.65 -0.74 8.32
N GLU A 322 -34.48 0.14 8.87
CA GLU A 322 -34.35 1.59 8.69
C GLU A 322 -33.03 2.07 9.29
N VAL A 323 -32.16 2.60 8.43
CA VAL A 323 -30.91 3.23 8.86
C VAL A 323 -31.24 4.61 9.42
N ASN A 324 -31.11 4.78 10.74
CA ASN A 324 -31.19 6.09 11.38
C ASN A 324 -29.98 6.94 10.98
N ILE A 325 -30.21 7.90 10.08
CA ILE A 325 -29.25 8.96 9.76
C ILE A 325 -29.51 10.09 10.76
N HIS A 326 -28.51 10.46 11.56
CA HIS A 326 -28.61 11.63 12.43
C HIS A 326 -28.30 12.91 11.61
N GLU A 327 -29.22 13.88 11.67
CA GLU A 327 -29.06 15.25 11.13
C GLU A 327 -27.91 16.03 11.77
#